data_AF-A0A0N4UCI0-F1
#
_entry.id   AF-A0A0N4UCI0-F1
#
_cell.length_a   1.000
_cell.length_b   1.000
_cell.length_c   1.000
_cell.angle_alpha   90.00
_cell.angle_beta   90.00
_cell.angle_gamma   90.00
#
_symmetry.space_group_name_H-M   'P 1'
#
loop_
_entity.id
_entity.type
_entity.pdbx_description
1 polymer ?
#
loop_
_entity_poly.entity_id
_entity_poly.type
_entity_poly.pdbx_seq_one_letter_code
_entity_poly.pdbx_strand_id
1 'polypeptide(L)'
;MIIFLIVFSTQGNLAFDSINNQTIFDCNRVPISFCCTTRMQHECTSKCAFIECTPDFYKRSTKNEKYTRAPTMNRKIRNKFFLPPPPSTDTEALVDIESKDYDLESITSSDSDYRCDNFNSAKCGTAPYFTPCVPSFIADNRMRDCCRQKNLPLGCQNLCRYSVTVPEIKLAMDKALCGILHVAPIIECASAGHDNTQCCRYKGIAQKSGPQCEVFCRSGNGLYALGIQHLVCNKVMGELISCHHAGLIV
;
A
#
# COMPACT_ATOMS: atom_id res chain seq x y z
N MET A 1 58.88 -22.17 11.91
CA MET A 1 58.10 -20.92 11.78
C MET A 1 56.64 -21.25 12.05
N ILE A 2 56.27 -21.14 13.33
CA ILE A 2 55.24 -21.92 14.03
C ILE A 2 54.21 -20.92 14.61
N ILE A 3 53.44 -20.27 13.75
CA ILE A 3 52.27 -19.47 14.17
C ILE A 3 51.18 -19.67 13.11
N PHE A 4 50.70 -20.91 12.98
CA PHE A 4 49.58 -21.25 12.08
C PHE A 4 48.60 -22.29 12.66
N LEU A 5 48.74 -22.74 13.91
CA LEU A 5 48.01 -23.93 14.39
C LEU A 5 47.46 -23.88 15.83
N ILE A 6 47.26 -22.72 16.44
CA ILE A 6 46.74 -22.65 17.83
C ILE A 6 45.68 -21.54 18.00
N VAL A 7 44.57 -21.61 17.26
CA VAL A 7 43.25 -21.12 17.75
C VAL A 7 42.15 -22.04 17.18
N PHE A 8 42.35 -23.36 17.27
CA PHE A 8 41.25 -24.33 17.25
C PHE A 8 40.96 -24.67 18.70
N SER A 9 40.08 -23.91 19.35
CA SER A 9 39.24 -24.30 20.50
C SER A 9 38.78 -23.05 21.21
N THR A 10 37.50 -23.05 21.57
CA THR A 10 36.82 -22.19 22.55
C THR A 10 36.14 -20.92 22.02
N GLN A 11 34.79 -20.94 22.14
CA GLN A 11 33.85 -19.81 22.20
C GLN A 11 33.57 -19.13 20.85
N GLY A 12 32.35 -19.02 20.32
CA GLY A 12 31.00 -19.21 20.88
C GLY A 12 30.09 -18.22 20.16
N ASN A 13 29.00 -18.72 19.56
CA ASN A 13 27.81 -17.98 19.14
C ASN A 13 27.99 -16.66 18.37
N LEU A 14 28.06 -16.74 17.04
CA LEU A 14 27.36 -15.78 16.19
C LEU A 14 26.68 -16.55 15.06
N ALA A 15 25.36 -16.62 15.15
CA ALA A 15 24.48 -17.24 14.17
C ALA A 15 24.71 -16.57 12.80
N PHE A 16 25.31 -17.35 11.90
CA PHE A 16 25.37 -17.05 10.48
C PHE A 16 24.10 -17.65 9.86
N ASP A 17 22.93 -17.09 10.18
CA ASP A 17 21.68 -17.51 9.55
C ASP A 17 21.58 -16.89 8.15
N SER A 18 22.01 -17.71 7.20
CA SER A 18 21.38 -17.92 5.90
C SER A 18 20.90 -16.66 5.17
N ILE A 19 21.79 -16.18 4.32
CA ILE A 19 21.46 -15.56 3.03
C ILE A 19 20.64 -16.58 2.23
N ASN A 20 19.33 -16.63 2.45
CA ASN A 20 18.38 -17.30 1.57
C ASN A 20 16.98 -16.70 1.77
N ASN A 21 16.77 -15.45 1.34
CA ASN A 21 15.45 -14.83 1.42
C ASN A 21 14.54 -15.33 0.28
N GLN A 22 14.34 -16.64 0.21
CA GLN A 22 13.11 -17.19 -0.34
C GLN A 22 12.01 -16.74 0.62
N THR A 23 11.18 -15.80 0.18
CA THR A 23 9.98 -15.39 0.89
C THR A 23 9.19 -16.63 1.29
N ILE A 24 9.20 -16.99 2.58
CA ILE A 24 8.43 -18.11 3.11
C ILE A 24 6.96 -17.83 2.78
N PHE A 25 6.37 -18.70 1.97
CA PHE A 25 4.99 -18.59 1.56
C PHE A 25 4.08 -18.85 2.77
N ASP A 26 3.47 -17.80 3.31
CA ASP A 26 2.58 -17.89 4.47
C ASP A 26 1.13 -18.13 4.03
N CYS A 27 0.67 -19.38 4.21
CA CYS A 27 -0.69 -19.79 3.93
C CYS A 27 -1.75 -18.93 4.63
N ASN A 28 -1.46 -18.31 5.77
CA ASN A 28 -2.41 -17.45 6.47
C ASN A 28 -2.79 -16.21 5.65
N ARG A 29 -1.89 -15.75 4.78
CA ARG A 29 -2.09 -14.55 3.93
C ARG A 29 -2.90 -14.81 2.67
N VAL A 30 -3.10 -16.07 2.29
CA VAL A 30 -3.83 -16.44 1.08
C VAL A 30 -5.35 -16.41 1.32
N PRO A 31 -6.15 -15.67 0.53
CA PRO A 31 -7.61 -15.74 0.64
C PRO A 31 -8.16 -17.13 0.28
N ILE A 32 -9.23 -17.54 0.95
CA ILE A 32 -9.89 -18.85 0.72
C ILE A 32 -10.33 -19.02 -0.75
N SER A 33 -10.61 -17.93 -1.46
CA SER A 33 -10.94 -17.94 -2.88
C SER A 33 -9.87 -18.57 -3.78
N PHE A 34 -8.62 -18.66 -3.31
CA PHE A 34 -7.51 -19.27 -4.04
C PHE A 34 -7.28 -20.75 -3.70
N CYS A 35 -7.98 -21.30 -2.69
CA CYS A 35 -7.84 -22.69 -2.27
C CYS A 35 -8.23 -23.71 -3.33
N CYS A 36 -8.97 -23.31 -4.37
CA CYS A 36 -9.37 -24.19 -5.47
C CYS A 36 -8.44 -24.15 -6.67
N THR A 37 -7.21 -23.67 -6.49
CA THR A 37 -6.12 -23.82 -7.46
C THR A 37 -5.23 -24.98 -7.02
N THR A 38 -4.79 -25.81 -7.98
CA THR A 38 -3.93 -26.98 -7.70
C THR A 38 -2.69 -26.59 -6.91
N ARG A 39 -2.05 -25.48 -7.28
CA ARG A 39 -0.88 -24.94 -6.57
C ARG A 39 -1.18 -24.65 -5.10
N MET A 40 -2.33 -24.03 -4.80
CA MET A 40 -2.65 -23.68 -3.42
C MET A 40 -3.06 -24.88 -2.56
N GLN A 41 -3.66 -25.91 -3.17
CA GLN A 41 -3.99 -27.14 -2.44
C GLN A 41 -2.75 -27.89 -1.98
N HIS A 42 -1.67 -27.88 -2.77
CA HIS A 42 -0.40 -28.48 -2.41
C HIS A 42 0.39 -27.65 -1.40
N GLU A 43 0.45 -26.34 -1.58
CA GLU A 43 1.23 -25.44 -0.70
C GLU A 43 0.53 -25.19 0.65
N CYS A 44 -0.81 -25.18 0.67
CA CYS A 44 -1.64 -24.85 1.85
C CYS A 44 -2.65 -25.92 2.21
N THR A 45 -2.21 -27.19 2.27
CA THR A 45 -3.05 -28.36 2.55
C THR A 45 -3.92 -28.18 3.79
N SER A 46 -3.35 -27.73 4.91
CA SER A 46 -4.10 -27.58 6.18
C SER A 46 -5.20 -26.52 6.12
N LYS A 47 -4.97 -25.42 5.38
CA LYS A 47 -5.93 -24.33 5.24
C LYS A 47 -7.04 -24.66 4.24
N CYS A 48 -6.70 -25.41 3.19
CA CYS A 48 -7.62 -25.70 2.08
C CYS A 48 -8.30 -27.07 2.20
N ALA A 49 -7.92 -27.93 3.16
CA ALA A 49 -8.49 -29.28 3.34
C ALA A 49 -10.02 -29.30 3.51
N PHE A 50 -10.61 -28.26 4.12
CA PHE A 50 -12.04 -28.17 4.39
C PHE A 50 -12.83 -27.42 3.30
N ILE A 51 -12.19 -27.08 2.17
CA ILE A 51 -12.80 -26.28 1.11
C ILE A 51 -13.31 -27.17 -0.03
N GLU A 52 -14.62 -27.20 -0.23
CA GLU A 52 -15.24 -27.91 -1.36
C GLU A 52 -15.15 -27.10 -2.66
N CYS A 53 -14.23 -27.51 -3.53
CA CYS A 53 -14.02 -26.92 -4.86
C CYS A 53 -15.06 -27.36 -5.88
N THR A 54 -16.31 -26.95 -5.66
CA THR A 54 -17.39 -27.10 -6.63
C THR A 54 -17.24 -26.06 -7.77
N PRO A 55 -17.80 -26.30 -8.98
CA PRO A 55 -17.78 -25.31 -10.06
C PRO A 55 -18.40 -23.94 -9.67
N ASP A 56 -19.29 -23.93 -8.69
CA ASP A 56 -19.90 -22.72 -8.14
C ASP A 56 -19.09 -22.09 -7.00
N PHE A 57 -17.93 -22.66 -6.62
CA PHE A 57 -17.10 -22.16 -5.52
C PHE A 57 -16.73 -20.67 -5.71
N TYR A 58 -16.28 -20.29 -6.90
CA TYR A 58 -15.97 -18.89 -7.23
C TYR A 58 -17.20 -17.98 -7.11
N LYS A 59 -18.39 -18.48 -7.43
CA LYS A 59 -19.65 -17.73 -7.26
C LYS A 59 -20.08 -17.66 -5.79
N ARG A 60 -19.87 -18.73 -5.02
CA ARG A 60 -20.26 -18.84 -3.61
C ARG A 60 -19.38 -17.98 -2.71
N SER A 61 -18.07 -17.89 -3.01
CA SER A 61 -17.15 -16.96 -2.36
C SER A 61 -17.61 -15.49 -2.52
N THR A 62 -18.15 -15.11 -3.68
CA THR A 62 -18.72 -13.75 -3.90
C THR A 62 -20.12 -13.55 -3.30
N LYS A 63 -20.85 -14.62 -2.98
CA LYS A 63 -22.21 -14.57 -2.43
C LYS A 63 -22.25 -14.64 -0.90
N ASN A 64 -21.32 -15.36 -0.26
CA ASN A 64 -21.23 -15.42 1.20
C ASN A 64 -20.74 -14.10 1.82
N GLU A 65 -20.11 -13.23 1.03
CA GLU A 65 -19.80 -11.85 1.45
C GLU A 65 -21.01 -10.90 1.36
N LYS A 66 -22.11 -11.32 0.70
CA LYS A 66 -23.34 -10.52 0.55
C LYS A 66 -24.44 -10.83 1.57
N TYR A 67 -24.31 -11.86 2.41
CA TYR A 67 -25.39 -12.31 3.31
C TYR A 67 -25.30 -11.78 4.76
N THR A 68 -24.32 -10.93 5.10
CA THR A 68 -24.31 -10.15 6.37
C THR A 68 -24.99 -8.78 6.27
N ARG A 69 -25.81 -8.55 5.23
CA ARG A 69 -26.65 -7.35 5.12
C ARG A 69 -28.12 -7.72 4.96
N ALA A 70 -28.91 -7.36 5.96
CA ALA A 70 -30.35 -7.16 5.84
C ALA A 70 -30.74 -5.91 6.66
N PRO A 71 -31.81 -5.17 6.31
CA PRO A 71 -32.38 -5.02 4.97
C PRO A 71 -32.82 -3.56 4.62
N THR A 72 -32.83 -3.29 3.31
CA THR A 72 -33.80 -2.47 2.56
C THR A 72 -34.18 -1.04 3.03
N MET A 73 -33.79 -0.05 2.21
CA MET A 73 -34.72 1.03 1.81
C MET A 73 -34.61 1.31 0.31
N ASN A 74 -35.78 1.29 -0.33
CA ASN A 74 -36.04 1.51 -1.74
C ASN A 74 -35.68 2.92 -2.20
N ARG A 75 -34.96 3.05 -3.33
CA ARG A 75 -35.32 4.05 -4.35
C ARG A 75 -34.75 3.71 -5.72
N LYS A 76 -35.69 3.53 -6.66
CA LYS A 76 -35.51 3.41 -8.12
C LYS A 76 -34.67 4.57 -8.66
N ILE A 77 -33.51 4.29 -9.28
CA ILE A 77 -33.02 5.06 -10.43
C ILE A 77 -32.39 4.07 -11.42
N ARG A 78 -33.08 3.87 -12.54
CA ARG A 78 -32.53 3.27 -13.76
C ARG A 78 -31.57 4.30 -14.34
N ASN A 79 -30.31 3.93 -14.57
CA ASN A 79 -29.51 4.46 -15.67
C ASN A 79 -28.58 3.36 -16.16
N LYS A 80 -28.88 2.87 -17.37
CA LYS A 80 -27.99 2.04 -18.17
C LYS A 80 -26.94 2.97 -18.77
N PHE A 81 -25.69 2.84 -18.36
CA PHE A 81 -24.56 3.33 -19.15
C PHE A 81 -23.75 2.12 -19.58
N PHE A 82 -23.91 1.76 -20.85
CA PHE A 82 -22.99 0.89 -21.57
C PHE A 82 -21.68 1.66 -21.73
N LEU A 83 -20.57 1.09 -21.27
CA LEU A 83 -19.24 1.51 -21.69
C LEU A 83 -18.72 0.48 -22.71
N PRO A 84 -18.24 0.91 -23.88
CA PRO A 84 -17.77 0.04 -24.95
C PRO A 84 -16.42 -0.63 -24.59
N PRO A 85 -16.06 -1.75 -25.24
CA PRO A 85 -14.78 -2.41 -25.05
C PRO A 85 -13.62 -1.58 -25.63
N PRO A 86 -12.41 -1.63 -25.04
CA PRO A 86 -11.24 -0.96 -25.61
C PRO A 86 -10.76 -1.67 -26.89
N PRO A 87 -10.30 -0.93 -27.91
CA PRO A 87 -9.76 -1.52 -29.14
C PRO A 87 -8.39 -2.14 -28.89
N SER A 88 -8.19 -3.34 -29.42
CA SER A 88 -6.90 -4.03 -29.56
C SER A 88 -6.19 -3.55 -30.82
N THR A 89 -5.01 -2.95 -30.70
CA THR A 89 -3.99 -2.93 -31.75
C THR A 89 -2.61 -2.72 -31.13
N ASP A 90 -1.75 -3.69 -31.41
CA ASP A 90 -0.32 -3.72 -31.15
C ASP A 90 0.39 -2.61 -31.92
N THR A 91 1.26 -1.83 -31.28
CA THR A 91 2.56 -1.48 -31.85
C THR A 91 3.49 -0.90 -30.78
N GLU A 92 4.72 -1.34 -30.88
CA GLU A 92 5.87 -1.06 -30.04
C GLU A 92 6.21 0.44 -30.01
N ALA A 93 6.41 0.96 -28.80
CA ALA A 93 7.32 2.08 -28.54
C ALA A 93 7.83 1.92 -27.11
N LEU A 94 8.93 1.17 -26.99
CA LEU A 94 9.83 1.25 -25.85
C LEU A 94 10.26 2.71 -25.73
N VAL A 95 9.70 3.43 -24.76
CA VAL A 95 10.28 4.67 -24.29
C VAL A 95 11.29 4.27 -23.24
N ASP A 96 12.56 4.30 -23.61
CA ASP A 96 13.68 4.32 -22.68
C ASP A 96 13.47 5.52 -21.74
N ILE A 97 13.00 5.24 -20.53
CA ILE A 97 13.10 6.21 -19.44
C ILE A 97 14.52 6.05 -18.95
N GLU A 98 15.42 6.78 -19.59
CA GLU A 98 16.74 7.06 -19.10
C GLU A 98 16.57 7.60 -17.67
N SER A 99 17.10 6.84 -16.71
CA SER A 99 17.30 7.27 -15.33
C SER A 99 18.19 8.51 -15.38
N LYS A 100 17.57 9.70 -15.42
CA LYS A 100 18.28 10.90 -15.05
C LYS A 100 18.51 10.82 -13.56
N ASP A 101 19.70 10.31 -13.22
CA ASP A 101 20.39 10.62 -11.98
C ASP A 101 20.33 12.14 -11.84
N TYR A 102 19.42 12.62 -10.99
CA TYR A 102 19.48 14.00 -10.54
C TYR A 102 20.63 14.02 -9.55
N ASP A 103 21.77 14.53 -10.00
CA ASP A 103 22.93 14.79 -9.16
C ASP A 103 22.48 15.57 -7.92
N LEU A 104 22.54 14.88 -6.78
CA LEU A 104 22.24 15.39 -5.45
C LEU A 104 23.43 16.23 -4.95
N GLU A 105 23.92 17.16 -5.77
CA GLU A 105 25.05 18.04 -5.46
C GLU A 105 24.83 19.43 -6.07
N SER A 106 23.71 20.09 -5.74
CA SER A 106 23.62 21.57 -5.80
C SER A 106 22.43 22.18 -5.03
N ILE A 107 21.85 21.51 -4.04
CA ILE A 107 21.07 22.24 -3.00
C ILE A 107 22.08 22.89 -2.05
N THR A 108 22.86 23.83 -2.59
CA THR A 108 23.61 24.80 -1.82
C THR A 108 22.58 25.69 -1.14
N SER A 109 22.25 25.37 0.11
CA SER A 109 22.16 26.29 1.26
C SER A 109 21.95 27.79 0.98
N SER A 110 21.06 28.12 0.05
CA SER A 110 20.70 29.49 -0.36
C SER A 110 19.19 29.69 -0.55
N ASP A 111 18.38 28.65 -0.31
CA ASP A 111 16.97 28.79 0.10
C ASP A 111 16.86 28.56 1.62
N SER A 112 17.51 29.44 2.37
CA SER A 112 17.27 29.62 3.81
C SER A 112 15.96 30.38 4.10
N ASP A 113 15.05 30.47 3.11
CA ASP A 113 13.73 31.11 3.21
C ASP A 113 12.55 30.15 3.03
N TYR A 114 12.76 28.82 3.02
CA TYR A 114 11.70 27.87 3.37
C TYR A 114 11.63 27.71 4.89
N ARG A 115 11.49 28.85 5.57
CA ARG A 115 11.15 28.86 6.97
C ARG A 115 9.74 28.26 7.04
N CYS A 116 9.50 27.34 7.97
CA CYS A 116 8.16 26.90 8.35
C CYS A 116 7.40 28.06 9.04
N ASP A 117 7.50 29.27 8.47
CA ASP A 117 7.13 30.53 9.05
C ASP A 117 5.63 30.73 8.89
N ASN A 118 4.96 30.63 10.03
CA ASN A 118 3.70 31.28 10.30
C ASN A 118 2.50 30.93 9.40
N PHE A 119 2.44 29.71 8.87
CA PHE A 119 1.13 29.15 8.52
C PHE A 119 0.42 28.70 9.79
N ASN A 120 -0.14 29.65 10.56
CA ASN A 120 -0.98 29.44 11.76
C ASN A 120 -0.92 28.00 12.30
N SER A 121 0.25 27.62 12.83
CA SER A 121 0.59 26.22 13.16
C SER A 121 -0.33 25.64 14.23
N ALA A 122 -1.12 26.50 14.86
CA ALA A 122 -2.12 26.16 15.86
C ALA A 122 -3.30 25.31 15.32
N LYS A 123 -3.49 25.15 14.00
CA LYS A 123 -4.68 24.45 13.45
C LYS A 123 -4.45 23.51 12.27
N CYS A 124 -3.21 23.23 11.87
CA CYS A 124 -2.96 22.19 10.86
C CYS A 124 -3.30 20.79 11.41
N GLY A 125 -3.48 19.80 10.54
CA GLY A 125 -3.76 18.40 10.88
C GLY A 125 -5.10 18.13 11.59
N THR A 126 -5.92 19.16 11.81
CA THR A 126 -7.16 19.06 12.58
C THR A 126 -8.37 19.57 11.79
N ALA A 127 -9.57 19.21 12.24
CA ALA A 127 -10.82 19.68 11.67
C ALA A 127 -10.92 21.22 11.77
N PRO A 128 -11.62 21.88 10.83
CA PRO A 128 -12.45 21.30 9.76
C PRO A 128 -11.70 21.00 8.46
N TYR A 129 -10.48 21.50 8.28
CA TYR A 129 -9.81 21.45 6.97
C TYR A 129 -8.81 20.31 6.83
N PHE A 130 -8.23 19.83 7.95
CA PHE A 130 -7.14 18.85 7.94
C PHE A 130 -6.00 19.29 7.00
N THR A 131 -5.64 20.57 7.05
CA THR A 131 -4.55 21.12 6.25
C THR A 131 -3.21 20.54 6.73
N PRO A 132 -2.36 19.99 5.85
CA PRO A 132 -1.05 19.47 6.25
C PRO A 132 -0.18 20.50 6.96
N CYS A 133 0.51 20.08 8.03
CA CYS A 133 1.52 20.92 8.70
C CYS A 133 2.84 20.97 7.92
N VAL A 134 3.09 19.96 7.09
CA VAL A 134 4.32 19.80 6.31
C VAL A 134 4.01 20.02 4.82
N PRO A 135 4.74 20.90 4.11
CA PRO A 135 4.59 21.08 2.66
C PRO A 135 4.81 19.78 1.87
N SER A 136 4.10 19.60 0.75
CA SER A 136 4.13 18.36 -0.04
C SER A 136 5.54 17.95 -0.47
N PHE A 137 6.42 18.89 -0.85
CA PHE A 137 7.78 18.52 -1.30
C PHE A 137 8.62 17.88 -0.17
N ILE A 138 8.52 18.40 1.05
CA ILE A 138 9.19 17.83 2.23
C ILE A 138 8.56 16.47 2.57
N ALA A 139 7.23 16.42 2.59
CA ALA A 139 6.47 15.21 2.88
C ALA A 139 6.80 14.08 1.88
N ASP A 140 6.86 14.40 0.59
CA ASP A 140 7.19 13.49 -0.49
C ASP A 140 8.62 12.95 -0.37
N ASN A 141 9.60 13.80 -0.04
CA ASN A 141 10.98 13.38 0.19
C ASN A 141 11.05 12.41 1.38
N ARG A 142 10.43 12.76 2.51
CA ARG A 142 10.36 11.90 3.70
C ARG A 142 9.71 10.53 3.39
N MET A 143 8.62 10.52 2.62
CA MET A 143 7.93 9.29 2.27
C MET A 143 8.76 8.42 1.32
N ARG A 144 9.40 9.01 0.30
CA ARG A 144 10.32 8.29 -0.61
C ARG A 144 11.48 7.68 0.16
N ASP A 145 12.09 8.42 1.07
CA ASP A 145 13.20 7.95 1.89
C ASP A 145 12.79 6.76 2.76
N CYS A 146 11.61 6.81 3.38
CA CYS A 146 11.07 5.67 4.12
C CYS A 146 10.87 4.44 3.24
N CYS A 147 10.30 4.60 2.04
CA CYS A 147 10.12 3.49 1.10
C CYS A 147 11.44 2.89 0.61
N ARG A 148 12.47 3.74 0.41
CA ARG A 148 13.83 3.29 0.10
C ARG A 148 14.44 2.49 1.25
N GLN A 149 14.30 2.98 2.48
CA GLN A 149 14.79 2.29 3.68
C GLN A 149 14.10 0.93 3.90
N LYS A 150 12.83 0.80 3.50
CA LYS A 150 12.09 -0.47 3.51
C LYS A 150 12.37 -1.38 2.30
N ASN A 151 13.34 -1.03 1.45
CA ASN A 151 13.75 -1.79 0.28
C ASN A 151 12.58 -2.12 -0.67
N LEU A 152 11.64 -1.19 -0.85
CA LEU A 152 10.55 -1.39 -1.81
C LEU A 152 11.08 -1.38 -3.26
N PRO A 153 10.46 -2.12 -4.20
CA PRO A 153 10.86 -2.06 -5.61
C PRO A 153 10.82 -0.63 -6.17
N LEU A 154 11.67 -0.33 -7.16
CA LEU A 154 11.73 1.01 -7.78
C LEU A 154 10.36 1.51 -8.25
N GLY A 155 9.53 0.61 -8.81
CA GLY A 155 8.17 0.94 -9.22
C GLY A 155 7.27 1.39 -8.06
N CYS A 156 7.45 0.84 -6.85
CA CYS A 156 6.79 1.31 -5.63
C CYS A 156 7.38 2.63 -5.11
N GLN A 157 8.71 2.80 -5.18
CA GLN A 157 9.37 4.03 -4.71
C GLN A 157 8.87 5.26 -5.48
N ASN A 158 8.62 5.13 -6.78
CA ASN A 158 8.05 6.20 -7.62
C ASN A 158 6.63 6.62 -7.19
N LEU A 159 5.89 5.73 -6.52
CA LEU A 159 4.55 5.99 -5.97
C LEU A 159 4.58 6.51 -4.53
N CYS A 160 5.73 6.46 -3.85
CA CYS A 160 5.87 6.85 -2.45
C CYS A 160 5.96 8.36 -2.27
N ARG A 161 4.88 9.07 -2.63
CA ARG A 161 4.74 10.52 -2.48
C ARG A 161 3.27 10.86 -2.23
N TYR A 162 3.00 11.89 -1.44
CA TYR A 162 1.64 12.41 -1.23
C TYR A 162 1.12 13.16 -2.45
N SER A 163 2.01 13.70 -3.29
CA SER A 163 1.65 14.34 -4.57
C SER A 163 1.24 13.37 -5.68
N VAL A 164 1.20 12.05 -5.42
CA VAL A 164 0.80 11.06 -6.42
C VAL A 164 -0.68 11.21 -6.74
N THR A 165 -1.01 11.11 -8.03
CA THR A 165 -2.38 11.22 -8.52
C THR A 165 -3.03 9.85 -8.65
N VAL A 166 -4.36 9.79 -8.54
CA VAL A 166 -5.11 8.54 -8.72
C VAL A 166 -4.85 7.87 -10.09
N PRO A 167 -4.74 8.61 -11.22
CA PRO A 167 -4.32 8.03 -12.49
C PRO A 167 -2.93 7.39 -12.47
N GLU A 168 -1.95 7.99 -11.81
CA GLU A 168 -0.60 7.43 -11.68
C GLU A 168 -0.60 6.14 -10.85
N ILE A 169 -1.33 6.12 -9.73
CA ILE A 169 -1.49 4.91 -8.91
C ILE A 169 -2.13 3.81 -9.77
N LYS A 170 -3.23 4.13 -10.45
CA LYS A 170 -3.94 3.16 -11.30
C LYS A 170 -3.03 2.60 -12.39
N LEU A 171 -2.32 3.48 -13.11
CA LEU A 171 -1.38 3.08 -14.15
C LEU A 171 -0.28 2.15 -13.62
N ALA A 172 0.25 2.45 -12.44
CA ALA A 172 1.29 1.63 -11.83
C ALA A 172 0.77 0.28 -11.32
N MET A 173 -0.47 0.23 -10.82
CA MET A 173 -1.15 -1.03 -10.49
C MET A 173 -1.43 -1.86 -11.74
N ASP A 174 -1.94 -1.24 -12.81
CA ASP A 174 -2.24 -1.91 -14.08
C ASP A 174 -0.97 -2.46 -14.75
N LYS A 175 0.16 -1.74 -14.62
CA LYS A 175 1.50 -2.17 -15.08
C LYS A 175 2.23 -3.10 -14.09
N ALA A 176 1.60 -3.48 -12.99
CA ALA A 176 2.19 -4.27 -11.90
C ALA A 176 3.54 -3.73 -11.36
N LEU A 177 3.78 -2.42 -11.48
CA LEU A 177 5.01 -1.76 -10.99
C LEU A 177 5.12 -1.80 -9.47
N CYS A 178 3.98 -1.88 -8.78
CA CYS A 178 3.91 -2.04 -7.35
C CYS A 178 2.82 -3.03 -6.96
N GLY A 179 3.24 -4.23 -6.53
CA GLY A 179 2.32 -5.29 -6.13
C GLY A 179 1.59 -4.98 -4.81
N ILE A 180 0.43 -5.62 -4.62
CA ILE A 180 -0.40 -5.46 -3.41
C ILE A 180 0.35 -5.79 -2.10
N LEU A 181 1.38 -6.63 -2.17
CA LEU A 181 2.22 -7.02 -1.03
C LEU A 181 3.00 -5.85 -0.43
N HIS A 182 3.23 -4.78 -1.19
CA HIS A 182 3.95 -3.59 -0.74
C HIS A 182 3.03 -2.49 -0.20
N VAL A 183 1.72 -2.67 -0.24
CA VAL A 183 0.79 -1.62 0.23
C VAL A 183 0.94 -1.38 1.73
N ALA A 184 1.09 -2.43 2.54
CA ALA A 184 1.28 -2.28 3.98
C ALA A 184 2.51 -1.41 4.35
N PRO A 185 3.73 -1.68 3.85
CA PRO A 185 4.89 -0.82 4.13
C PRO A 185 4.76 0.58 3.51
N ILE A 186 4.07 0.76 2.38
CA ILE A 186 3.78 2.09 1.82
C ILE A 186 2.89 2.90 2.76
N ILE A 187 1.84 2.28 3.33
CA ILE A 187 0.94 2.94 4.27
C ILE A 187 1.65 3.26 5.59
N GLU A 188 2.54 2.37 6.05
CA GLU A 188 3.40 2.65 7.20
C GLU A 188 4.23 3.91 6.96
N CYS A 189 4.87 4.04 5.79
CA CYS A 189 5.60 5.25 5.42
C CYS A 189 4.69 6.49 5.27
N ALA A 190 3.53 6.36 4.64
CA ALA A 190 2.57 7.45 4.47
C ALA A 190 2.05 7.99 5.81
N SER A 191 1.86 7.11 6.79
CA SER A 191 1.34 7.50 8.09
C SER A 191 2.36 8.17 9.00
N ALA A 192 3.66 7.96 8.74
CA ALA A 192 4.74 8.25 9.68
C ALA A 192 4.46 7.76 11.12
N GLY A 193 3.71 6.67 11.28
CA GLY A 193 3.32 6.11 12.58
C GLY A 193 2.00 6.64 13.16
N HIS A 194 1.36 7.64 12.54
CA HIS A 194 0.16 8.28 13.07
C HIS A 194 -1.15 7.52 12.75
N ASP A 195 -2.15 7.66 13.64
CA ASP A 195 -3.52 7.22 13.40
C ASP A 195 -4.36 8.39 12.87
N ASN A 196 -4.73 8.31 11.59
CA ASN A 196 -5.49 9.35 10.88
C ASN A 196 -6.99 9.06 10.84
N THR A 197 -7.50 8.16 11.71
CA THR A 197 -8.91 7.77 11.78
C THR A 197 -9.84 8.98 11.95
N GLN A 198 -9.42 10.02 12.69
CA GLN A 198 -10.23 11.24 12.85
C GLN A 198 -10.48 11.94 11.51
N CYS A 199 -9.44 12.13 10.70
CA CYS A 199 -9.56 12.69 9.36
C CYS A 199 -10.41 11.80 8.46
N CYS A 200 -10.17 10.48 8.48
CA CYS A 200 -10.95 9.54 7.68
C CYS A 200 -12.44 9.54 8.02
N ARG A 201 -12.79 9.60 9.30
CA ARG A 201 -14.18 9.70 9.77
C ARG A 201 -14.81 11.01 9.32
N TYR A 202 -14.07 12.12 9.43
CA TYR A 202 -14.53 13.42 8.95
C TYR A 202 -14.79 13.43 7.44
N LYS A 203 -13.88 12.83 6.64
CA LYS A 203 -14.07 12.69 5.18
C LYS A 203 -15.08 11.61 4.79
N GLY A 204 -15.58 10.82 5.73
CA GLY A 204 -16.61 9.81 5.50
C GLY A 204 -16.13 8.60 4.69
N ILE A 205 -14.89 8.15 4.92
CA ILE A 205 -14.27 7.02 4.18
C ILE A 205 -15.17 5.78 4.23
N ALA A 206 -15.61 5.35 5.41
CA ALA A 206 -16.46 4.18 5.56
C ALA A 206 -17.81 4.32 4.81
N GLN A 207 -18.37 5.52 4.77
CA GLN A 207 -19.62 5.82 4.09
C GLN A 207 -19.46 5.76 2.56
N LYS A 208 -18.28 6.14 2.03
CA LYS A 208 -18.00 6.22 0.58
C LYS A 208 -17.54 4.91 -0.06
N SER A 209 -16.86 4.06 0.71
CA SER A 209 -16.22 2.83 0.20
C SER A 209 -16.49 1.56 1.04
N GLY A 210 -17.04 1.69 2.24
CA GLY A 210 -17.27 0.60 3.19
C GLY A 210 -16.29 0.59 4.37
N PRO A 211 -16.66 -0.05 5.50
CA PRO A 211 -15.89 -0.02 6.74
C PRO A 211 -14.51 -0.68 6.62
N GLN A 212 -14.32 -1.60 5.69
CA GLN A 212 -13.04 -2.25 5.44
C GLN A 212 -11.94 -1.28 4.98
N CYS A 213 -12.30 -0.09 4.50
CA CYS A 213 -11.31 0.90 4.06
C CYS A 213 -10.76 1.77 5.21
N GLU A 214 -11.39 1.76 6.39
CA GLU A 214 -10.87 2.50 7.56
C GLU A 214 -9.52 1.94 8.05
N VAL A 215 -9.22 0.68 7.73
CA VAL A 215 -7.94 0.08 8.09
C VAL A 215 -6.75 0.83 7.47
N PHE A 216 -6.95 1.48 6.33
CA PHE A 216 -5.93 2.31 5.67
C PHE A 216 -5.70 3.65 6.34
N CYS A 217 -6.47 4.02 7.35
CA CYS A 217 -6.30 5.29 8.08
C CYS A 217 -5.19 5.22 9.13
N ARG A 218 -4.71 4.02 9.45
CA ARG A 218 -3.69 3.79 10.48
C ARG A 218 -2.34 3.47 9.85
N SER A 219 -1.31 3.40 10.69
CA SER A 219 0.09 3.25 10.32
C SER A 219 0.53 1.89 9.78
N GLY A 220 -0.38 1.15 9.15
CA GLY A 220 -0.09 -0.20 8.65
C GLY A 220 -0.07 -1.29 9.72
N ASN A 221 0.00 -0.93 10.99
CA ASN A 221 -0.16 -1.86 12.12
C ASN A 221 -1.54 -2.53 12.06
N GLY A 222 -1.56 -3.83 11.73
CA GLY A 222 -2.79 -4.59 11.53
C GLY A 222 -3.16 -4.88 10.07
N LEU A 223 -2.44 -4.35 9.08
CA LEU A 223 -2.62 -4.66 7.66
C LEU A 223 -1.98 -6.00 7.28
N TYR A 224 -2.39 -7.09 7.94
CA TYR A 224 -1.79 -8.41 7.71
C TYR A 224 -2.43 -9.20 6.55
N ALA A 225 -3.60 -8.78 6.08
CA ALA A 225 -4.28 -9.44 4.97
C ALA A 225 -5.13 -8.46 4.15
N LEU A 226 -4.47 -7.72 3.26
CA LEU A 226 -5.15 -6.99 2.21
C LEU A 226 -5.67 -7.98 1.16
N GLY A 227 -6.96 -8.31 1.24
CA GLY A 227 -7.64 -9.10 0.21
C GLY A 227 -8.36 -8.24 -0.83
N ILE A 228 -9.01 -8.93 -1.78
CA ILE A 228 -9.78 -8.35 -2.90
C ILE A 228 -10.85 -7.36 -2.42
N GLN A 229 -11.40 -7.56 -1.21
CA GLN A 229 -12.40 -6.68 -0.60
C GLN A 229 -11.90 -5.24 -0.40
N HIS A 230 -10.59 -5.01 -0.37
CA HIS A 230 -9.98 -3.69 -0.24
C HIS A 230 -9.81 -2.96 -1.57
N LEU A 231 -10.02 -3.64 -2.71
CA LEU A 231 -9.88 -3.01 -4.03
C LEU A 231 -10.84 -1.83 -4.21
N VAL A 232 -12.03 -1.90 -3.59
CA VAL A 232 -13.00 -0.80 -3.60
C VAL A 232 -12.48 0.47 -2.90
N CYS A 233 -11.50 0.35 -2.02
CA CYS A 233 -10.87 1.47 -1.33
C CYS A 233 -10.09 2.37 -2.30
N ASN A 234 -9.75 1.88 -3.52
CA ASN A 234 -9.17 2.69 -4.58
C ASN A 234 -9.99 3.96 -4.90
N LYS A 235 -11.32 3.90 -4.72
CA LYS A 235 -12.23 5.04 -4.93
C LYS A 235 -11.95 6.21 -3.98
N VAL A 236 -11.42 5.94 -2.79
CA VAL A 236 -11.16 6.93 -1.73
C VAL A 236 -9.67 7.16 -1.49
N MET A 237 -8.79 6.66 -2.37
CA MET A 237 -7.34 6.76 -2.17
C MET A 237 -6.82 8.19 -2.06
N GLY A 238 -7.35 9.12 -2.87
CA GLY A 238 -6.98 10.53 -2.75
C GLY A 238 -7.32 11.12 -1.37
N GLU A 239 -8.42 10.69 -0.76
CA GLU A 239 -8.82 11.12 0.58
C GLU A 239 -7.98 10.47 1.67
N LEU A 240 -7.63 9.18 1.50
CA LEU A 240 -6.71 8.47 2.38
C LEU A 240 -5.32 9.13 2.38
N ILE A 241 -4.75 9.41 1.21
CA ILE A 241 -3.46 10.09 1.06
C ILE A 241 -3.52 11.50 1.68
N SER A 242 -4.60 12.24 1.43
CA SER A 242 -4.82 13.55 2.04
C SER A 242 -4.85 13.46 3.58
N CYS A 243 -5.48 12.44 4.16
CA CYS A 243 -5.50 12.26 5.61
C CYS A 243 -4.15 11.86 6.19
N HIS A 244 -3.38 11.03 5.49
CA HIS A 244 -2.01 10.71 5.89
C HIS A 244 -1.09 11.94 5.84
N HIS A 245 -1.22 12.77 4.79
CA HIS A 245 -0.47 14.02 4.68
C HIS A 245 -0.84 15.01 5.80
N ALA A 246 -2.13 15.10 6.12
CA ALA A 246 -2.63 15.93 7.22
C ALA A 246 -2.08 15.50 8.59
N GLY A 247 -1.84 14.20 8.77
CA GLY A 247 -1.29 13.62 10.01
C GLY A 247 0.19 13.91 10.24
N LEU A 248 0.92 14.40 9.23
CA LEU A 248 2.32 14.75 9.40
C LEU A 248 2.47 16.01 10.25
N ILE A 249 3.13 15.85 11.40
CA ILE A 249 3.55 16.95 12.27
C ILE A 249 5.02 17.31 12.00
N VAL A 250 5.38 18.57 12.24
CA VAL A 250 6.74 19.11 11.99
C VAL A 250 7.74 18.51 12.95
#